data_AF-A0A318ID88-F1
#
_entry.id   AF-A0A318ID88-F1
#
_cell.length_a   1.000
_cell.length_b   1.000
_cell.length_c   1.000
_cell.angle_alpha   90.00
_cell.angle_beta   90.00
_cell.angle_gamma   90.00
#
_symmetry.space_group_name_H-M   'P 1'
#
loop_
_entity.id
_entity.type
_entity.pdbx_description
1 polymer ?
#
loop_
_entity_poly.entity_id
_entity_poly.type
_entity_poly.pdbx_seq_one_letter_code
_entity_poly.pdbx_strand_id
1 'polypeptide(L)'
;MNKQDNFRKQVKSIYSVLVVSFVMVVLIGILGITYMLDPSAFSFKGDTPNSEVIGTSTEDEDWDKIENGIHLRTGLKEGEGLMTVVNNCTNCHSAQLVIQNRMNEERWTETIRWMQKTQNLWDLGANEKVIINYLVTNYPPKSKGRREALTDVQWYPLNE
;
A
#
# COMPACT_ATOMS: atom_id res chain seq x y z
N MET A 1 -3.42 74.71 -35.91
CA MET A 1 -3.74 73.27 -35.98
C MET A 1 -5.25 73.11 -35.80
N ASN A 2 -5.96 72.52 -36.78
CA ASN A 2 -7.43 72.64 -36.91
C ASN A 2 -8.18 71.72 -35.93
N LYS A 3 -9.17 72.28 -35.21
CA LYS A 3 -9.98 71.60 -34.17
C LYS A 3 -10.72 70.37 -34.70
N GLN A 4 -11.03 70.35 -35.99
CA GLN A 4 -11.74 69.28 -36.68
C GLN A 4 -10.88 68.01 -36.90
N ASP A 5 -9.55 68.17 -37.05
CA ASP A 5 -8.62 67.05 -37.24
C ASP A 5 -8.34 66.32 -35.92
N ASN A 6 -8.28 67.08 -34.82
CA ASN A 6 -8.11 66.52 -33.49
C ASN A 6 -9.34 65.71 -33.06
N PHE A 7 -10.55 66.18 -33.37
CA PHE A 7 -11.80 65.45 -33.10
C PHE A 7 -11.88 64.12 -33.88
N ARG A 8 -11.55 64.13 -35.18
CA ARG A 8 -11.54 62.90 -35.99
C ARG A 8 -10.49 61.88 -35.52
N LYS A 9 -9.31 62.35 -35.07
CA LYS A 9 -8.29 61.49 -34.46
C LYS A 9 -8.77 60.87 -33.15
N GLN A 10 -9.42 61.66 -32.29
CA GLN A 10 -9.98 61.17 -31.03
C GLN A 10 -11.10 60.14 -31.25
N VAL A 11 -12.03 60.39 -32.16
CA VAL A 11 -13.10 59.45 -32.50
C VAL A 11 -12.55 58.13 -33.06
N LYS A 12 -11.54 58.19 -33.94
CA LYS A 12 -10.88 56.97 -34.46
C LYS A 12 -10.15 56.19 -33.36
N SER A 13 -9.49 56.88 -32.42
CA SER A 13 -8.83 56.24 -31.28
C SER A 13 -9.83 55.54 -30.36
N ILE A 14 -10.94 56.22 -30.03
CA ILE A 14 -12.00 55.66 -29.19
C ILE A 14 -12.67 54.47 -29.88
N TYR A 15 -12.98 54.58 -31.17
CA TYR A 15 -13.54 53.47 -31.94
C TYR A 15 -12.58 52.27 -32.00
N SER A 16 -11.28 52.51 -32.21
CA SER A 16 -10.27 51.44 -32.18
C SER A 16 -10.23 50.74 -30.82
N VAL A 17 -10.30 51.49 -29.72
CA VAL A 17 -10.33 50.91 -28.37
C VAL A 17 -11.60 50.11 -28.12
N LEU A 18 -12.76 50.62 -28.55
CA LEU A 18 -14.05 49.92 -28.43
C LEU A 18 -14.10 48.65 -29.26
N VAL A 19 -13.55 48.66 -30.47
CA VAL A 19 -13.47 47.46 -31.32
C VAL A 19 -12.55 46.41 -30.70
N VAL A 20 -11.39 46.83 -30.19
CA VAL A 20 -10.46 45.90 -29.52
C VAL A 20 -11.08 45.30 -28.25
N SER A 21 -11.79 46.09 -27.44
CA SER A 21 -12.46 45.55 -26.25
C SER A 21 -13.58 44.57 -26.61
N PHE A 22 -14.35 44.88 -27.66
CA PHE A 22 -15.41 43.99 -28.14
C PHE A 22 -14.85 42.66 -28.64
N VAL A 23 -13.76 42.70 -29.43
CA VAL A 23 -13.08 41.48 -29.90
C VAL A 23 -12.54 40.66 -28.73
N MET A 24 -11.95 41.30 -27.72
CA MET A 24 -11.44 40.61 -26.53
C MET A 24 -12.56 39.90 -25.75
N VAL A 25 -13.72 40.56 -25.57
CA VAL A 25 -14.88 39.96 -24.87
C VAL A 25 -15.42 38.75 -25.65
N VAL A 26 -15.50 38.84 -26.98
CA VAL A 26 -15.95 37.72 -27.81
C VAL A 26 -14.97 36.55 -27.73
N LEU A 27 -13.66 36.81 -27.76
CA LEU A 27 -12.63 35.77 -27.62
C LEU A 27 -12.74 35.05 -26.27
N ILE A 28 -12.87 35.80 -25.17
CA ILE A 28 -13.01 35.22 -23.82
C ILE A 28 -14.31 34.38 -23.73
N GLY A 29 -15.41 34.85 -24.31
CA GLY A 29 -16.66 34.10 -24.34
C GLY A 29 -16.56 32.77 -25.07
N ILE A 30 -15.91 32.75 -26.24
CA ILE A 30 -15.67 31.52 -27.01
C ILE A 30 -14.75 30.56 -26.24
N LEU A 31 -13.71 31.09 -25.58
CA LEU A 31 -12.77 30.33 -24.77
C LEU A 31 -13.46 29.71 -23.54
N GLY A 32 -14.42 30.41 -22.93
CA GLY A 32 -15.24 29.87 -21.84
C GLY A 32 -16.21 28.77 -22.28
N ILE A 33 -16.89 28.94 -23.43
CA ILE A 33 -17.81 27.93 -23.97
C ILE A 33 -17.05 26.65 -24.32
N THR A 34 -15.87 26.77 -24.95
CA THR A 34 -15.04 25.62 -25.31
C THR A 34 -14.55 24.86 -24.07
N TYR A 35 -14.16 25.56 -23.00
CA TYR A 35 -13.79 24.93 -21.72
C TYR A 35 -14.97 24.19 -21.06
N MET A 36 -16.19 24.70 -21.18
CA MET A 36 -17.37 24.07 -20.58
C MET A 36 -17.82 22.80 -21.33
N LEU A 37 -17.57 22.72 -22.65
CA LEU A 37 -17.90 21.56 -23.47
C LEU A 37 -16.82 20.47 -23.41
N ASP A 38 -15.55 20.87 -23.33
CA ASP A 38 -14.42 19.96 -23.18
C ASP A 38 -13.37 20.59 -22.22
N PRO A 39 -13.40 20.24 -20.93
CA PRO A 39 -12.44 20.73 -19.95
C PRO A 39 -10.99 20.37 -20.29
N SER A 40 -10.78 19.40 -21.19
CA SER A 40 -9.46 18.92 -21.60
C SER A 40 -8.87 19.69 -22.79
N ALA A 41 -9.64 20.55 -23.46
CA ALA A 41 -9.17 21.33 -24.61
C ALA A 41 -8.03 22.32 -24.28
N PHE A 42 -7.88 22.70 -23.01
CA PHE A 42 -6.78 23.54 -22.50
C PHE A 42 -5.73 22.74 -21.71
N SER A 43 -5.86 21.42 -21.67
CA SER A 43 -4.87 20.57 -21.03
C SER A 43 -3.62 20.53 -21.92
N PHE A 44 -2.55 21.17 -21.47
CA PHE A 44 -1.25 21.11 -22.11
C PHE A 44 -0.84 19.63 -22.13
N LYS A 45 -0.83 19.01 -23.32
CA LYS A 45 -0.25 17.68 -23.52
C LYS A 45 1.26 17.82 -23.42
N GLY A 46 1.75 17.99 -22.19
CA GLY A 46 3.16 17.80 -21.89
C GLY A 46 3.50 16.36 -22.24
N ASP A 47 4.63 16.16 -22.90
CA ASP A 47 5.19 14.86 -23.21
C ASP A 47 5.37 14.05 -21.92
N THR A 48 4.31 13.37 -21.52
CA THR A 48 4.38 12.31 -20.53
C THR A 48 4.99 11.12 -21.25
N PRO A 49 6.14 10.60 -20.80
CA PRO A 49 6.66 9.36 -21.36
C PRO A 49 5.53 8.32 -21.26
N ASN A 50 5.38 7.47 -22.27
CA ASN A 50 4.47 6.33 -22.26
C ASN A 50 4.72 5.50 -20.99
N SER A 51 4.06 5.86 -19.91
CA SER A 51 3.74 4.95 -18.84
C SER A 51 2.57 4.18 -19.42
N GLU A 52 2.89 3.11 -20.17
CA GLU A 52 2.00 1.97 -20.16
C GLU A 52 1.81 1.66 -18.68
N VAL A 53 0.68 2.11 -18.15
CA VAL A 53 0.13 1.55 -16.94
C VAL A 53 -0.04 0.10 -17.33
N ILE A 54 0.93 -0.73 -16.96
CA ILE A 54 0.73 -2.15 -16.78
C ILE A 54 -0.46 -2.17 -15.82
N GLY A 55 -1.66 -2.34 -16.39
CA GLY A 55 -2.82 -2.65 -15.62
C GLY A 55 -2.49 -3.98 -15.00
N THR A 56 -1.94 -3.93 -13.78
CA THR A 56 -1.94 -5.04 -12.86
C THR A 56 -3.38 -5.53 -12.86
N SER A 57 -3.60 -6.63 -13.57
CA SER A 57 -4.80 -7.42 -13.46
C SER A 57 -5.10 -7.51 -11.98
N THR A 58 -6.35 -7.24 -11.59
CA THR A 58 -6.82 -7.39 -10.20
C THR A 58 -6.73 -8.83 -9.66
N GLU A 59 -6.01 -9.70 -10.37
CA GLU A 59 -5.62 -11.07 -10.02
C GLU A 59 -4.25 -11.13 -9.30
N ASP A 60 -3.42 -10.07 -9.38
CA ASP A 60 -2.02 -10.08 -8.90
C ASP A 60 -1.81 -9.63 -7.45
N GLU A 61 -2.87 -9.28 -6.72
CA GLU A 61 -2.78 -8.89 -5.30
C GLU A 61 -3.82 -9.61 -4.43
N ASP A 62 -4.00 -10.92 -4.63
CA ASP A 62 -4.62 -11.73 -3.58
C ASP A 62 -3.61 -11.95 -2.44
N TRP A 63 -3.57 -10.97 -1.53
CA TRP A 63 -2.70 -10.97 -0.35
C TRP A 63 -2.94 -12.16 0.60
N ASP A 64 -4.11 -12.79 0.46
CA ASP A 64 -4.54 -13.92 1.27
C ASP A 64 -4.53 -15.24 0.49
N LYS A 65 -3.90 -15.26 -0.70
CA LYS A 65 -3.80 -16.43 -1.56
C LYS A 65 -3.20 -17.63 -0.83
N ILE A 66 -3.89 -18.75 -0.92
CA ILE A 66 -3.47 -20.06 -0.40
C ILE A 66 -3.17 -20.98 -1.57
N GLU A 67 -1.99 -21.59 -1.56
CA GLU A 67 -1.60 -22.59 -2.54
C GLU A 67 -1.06 -23.82 -1.81
N ASN A 68 -1.52 -25.01 -2.20
CA ASN A 68 -1.13 -26.28 -1.57
C ASN A 68 -1.32 -26.30 -0.05
N GLY A 69 -2.38 -25.65 0.45
CA GLY A 69 -2.68 -25.55 1.89
C GLY A 69 -1.73 -24.63 2.66
N ILE A 70 -0.99 -23.75 1.98
CA ILE A 70 -0.08 -22.77 2.59
C ILE A 70 -0.46 -21.37 2.13
N HIS A 71 -0.66 -20.47 3.08
CA HIS A 71 -0.88 -19.05 2.82
C HIS A 71 0.43 -18.40 2.34
N LEU A 72 0.45 -17.99 1.06
CA LEU A 72 1.67 -17.67 0.32
C LEU A 72 2.50 -16.56 0.99
N ARG A 73 1.84 -15.53 1.52
CA ARG A 73 2.52 -14.39 2.14
C ARG A 73 3.24 -14.75 3.45
N THR A 74 2.68 -15.66 4.26
CA THR A 74 3.17 -15.91 5.62
C THR A 74 3.79 -17.30 5.81
N GLY A 75 3.54 -18.24 4.91
CA GLY A 75 3.91 -19.64 5.08
C GLY A 75 3.09 -20.37 6.15
N LEU A 76 2.02 -19.75 6.66
CA LEU A 76 1.11 -20.37 7.61
C LEU A 76 0.24 -21.43 6.90
N LYS A 77 -0.07 -22.53 7.58
CA LYS A 77 -0.95 -23.58 7.05
C LYS A 77 -2.38 -23.06 6.95
N GLU A 78 -3.09 -23.47 5.92
CA GLU A 78 -4.54 -23.27 5.84
C GLU A 78 -5.25 -23.92 7.04
N GLY A 79 -6.21 -23.21 7.63
CA GLY A 79 -7.00 -23.72 8.75
C GLY A 79 -7.84 -22.65 9.46
N GLU A 80 -8.77 -23.10 10.31
CA GLU A 80 -9.62 -22.23 11.11
C GLU A 80 -8.79 -21.35 12.05
N GLY A 81 -8.95 -20.02 11.95
CA GLY A 81 -8.18 -19.06 12.74
C GLY A 81 -6.89 -18.58 12.06
N LEU A 82 -6.56 -19.06 10.85
CA LEU A 82 -5.41 -18.59 10.06
C LEU A 82 -5.35 -17.06 10.00
N MET A 83 -6.41 -16.42 9.50
CA MET A 83 -6.42 -14.97 9.33
C MET A 83 -6.43 -14.22 10.67
N THR A 84 -6.94 -14.82 11.73
CA THR A 84 -6.82 -14.26 13.08
C THR A 84 -5.36 -14.22 13.53
N VAL A 85 -4.57 -15.27 13.24
CA VAL A 85 -3.13 -15.29 13.50
C VAL A 85 -2.37 -14.32 12.61
N VAL A 86 -2.69 -14.26 11.31
CA VAL A 86 -2.09 -13.28 10.39
C VAL A 86 -2.31 -11.87 10.93
N ASN A 87 -3.54 -11.50 11.21
CA ASN A 87 -3.89 -10.14 11.62
C ASN A 87 -3.36 -9.72 12.99
N ASN A 88 -3.02 -10.67 13.87
CA ASN A 88 -2.58 -10.35 15.24
C ASN A 88 -1.11 -10.67 15.54
N CYS A 89 -0.52 -11.65 14.86
CA CYS A 89 0.81 -12.15 15.18
C CYS A 89 1.87 -11.81 14.12
N THR A 90 1.51 -11.15 13.01
CA THR A 90 2.47 -10.73 11.97
C THR A 90 2.67 -9.21 11.88
N ASN A 91 2.12 -8.43 12.81
CA ASN A 91 2.22 -6.97 12.81
C ASN A 91 3.58 -6.45 13.31
N CYS A 92 4.29 -7.24 14.12
CA CYS A 92 5.56 -6.83 14.75
C CYS A 92 6.77 -7.64 14.30
N HIS A 93 6.56 -8.85 13.81
CA HIS A 93 7.62 -9.74 13.32
C HIS A 93 7.06 -10.72 12.29
N SER A 94 7.93 -11.46 11.61
CA SER A 94 7.51 -12.44 10.60
C SER A 94 6.75 -13.61 11.20
N ALA A 95 5.88 -14.22 10.40
CA ALA A 95 5.19 -15.46 10.77
C ALA A 95 6.15 -16.65 10.98
N GLN A 96 7.34 -16.60 10.37
CA GLN A 96 8.37 -17.62 10.58
C GLN A 96 8.79 -17.74 12.04
N LEU A 97 8.90 -16.61 12.77
CA LEU A 97 9.20 -16.63 14.20
C LEU A 97 8.08 -17.34 14.98
N VAL A 98 6.82 -17.11 14.62
CA VAL A 98 5.66 -17.77 15.24
C VAL A 98 5.67 -19.27 14.97
N ILE A 99 5.89 -19.68 13.71
CA ILE A 99 5.94 -21.08 13.26
C ILE A 99 7.06 -21.87 13.96
N GLN A 100 8.20 -21.24 14.22
CA GLN A 100 9.34 -21.87 14.89
C GLN A 100 9.07 -22.13 16.38
N ASN A 101 8.27 -21.27 17.03
CA ASN A 101 7.92 -21.35 18.43
C ASN A 101 6.80 -22.37 18.70
N ARG A 102 7.06 -23.64 18.41
CA ARG A 102 6.10 -24.75 18.59
C ARG A 102 5.82 -25.04 20.06
N MET A 103 4.79 -24.41 20.62
CA MET A 103 4.42 -24.47 22.04
C MET A 103 3.05 -25.16 22.27
N ASN A 104 2.82 -25.63 23.49
CA ASN A 104 1.50 -26.09 23.92
C ASN A 104 0.62 -24.89 24.33
N GLU A 105 -0.64 -25.14 24.63
CA GLU A 105 -1.63 -24.11 24.98
C GLU A 105 -1.18 -23.24 26.17
N GLU A 106 -0.71 -23.86 27.25
CA GLU A 106 -0.24 -23.17 28.46
C GLU A 106 0.91 -22.22 28.14
N ARG A 107 1.93 -22.72 27.42
CA ARG A 107 3.11 -21.93 27.04
C ARG A 107 2.78 -20.80 26.07
N TRP A 108 1.84 -21.00 25.15
CA TRP A 108 1.35 -19.91 24.30
C TRP A 108 0.61 -18.85 25.10
N THR A 109 -0.24 -19.26 26.05
CA THR A 109 -0.96 -18.35 26.95
C THR A 109 0.01 -17.48 27.74
N GLU A 110 1.02 -18.09 28.36
CA GLU A 110 2.08 -17.37 29.08
C GLU A 110 2.85 -16.40 28.18
N THR A 111 3.15 -16.82 26.95
CA THR A 111 3.89 -16.01 25.97
C THR A 111 3.08 -14.79 25.54
N ILE A 112 1.78 -14.96 25.28
CA ILE A 112 0.86 -13.86 24.95
C ILE A 112 0.76 -12.89 26.12
N ARG A 113 0.58 -13.38 27.35
CA ARG A 113 0.54 -12.54 28.56
C ARG A 113 1.84 -11.77 28.77
N TRP A 114 2.99 -12.40 28.51
CA TRP A 114 4.29 -11.74 28.56
C TRP A 114 4.42 -10.64 27.48
N MET A 115 3.97 -10.90 26.24
CA MET A 115 3.96 -9.90 25.17
C MET A 115 3.03 -8.74 25.50
N GLN A 116 1.88 -8.98 26.09
CA GLN A 116 0.96 -7.92 26.53
C GLN A 116 1.60 -7.05 27.62
N LYS A 117 2.29 -7.67 28.58
CA LYS A 117 2.96 -6.94 29.68
C LYS A 117 4.21 -6.16 29.25
N THR A 118 4.96 -6.67 28.28
CA THR A 118 6.32 -6.18 27.99
C THR A 118 6.54 -5.66 26.58
N GLN A 119 5.78 -6.14 25.60
CA GLN A 119 5.94 -5.82 24.17
C GLN A 119 4.77 -5.00 23.62
N ASN A 120 3.88 -4.50 24.49
CA ASN A 120 2.71 -3.69 24.13
C ASN A 120 1.76 -4.41 23.15
N LEU A 121 1.66 -5.74 23.25
CA LEU A 121 0.60 -6.48 22.55
C LEU A 121 -0.76 -6.08 23.15
N TRP A 122 -1.72 -5.77 22.29
CA TRP A 122 -3.06 -5.38 22.72
C TRP A 122 -3.82 -6.56 23.35
N ASP A 123 -4.95 -6.26 23.98
CA ASP A 123 -5.87 -7.28 24.46
C ASP A 123 -6.51 -8.01 23.26
N LEU A 124 -6.26 -9.31 23.16
CA LEU A 124 -6.76 -10.15 22.08
C LEU A 124 -8.22 -10.59 22.32
N GLY A 125 -8.75 -10.47 23.55
CA GLY A 125 -10.11 -10.89 23.90
C GLY A 125 -10.43 -12.32 23.43
N ALA A 126 -11.57 -12.50 22.75
CA ALA A 126 -11.99 -13.81 22.23
C ALA A 126 -11.04 -14.40 21.18
N ASN A 127 -10.22 -13.57 20.51
CA ASN A 127 -9.28 -14.03 19.49
C ASN A 127 -8.12 -14.84 20.09
N GLU A 128 -7.79 -14.64 21.36
CA GLU A 128 -6.69 -15.36 22.01
C GLU A 128 -6.88 -16.87 21.92
N LYS A 129 -8.06 -17.36 22.26
CA LYS A 129 -8.38 -18.80 22.20
C LYS A 129 -8.32 -19.33 20.77
N VAL A 130 -8.80 -18.55 19.79
CA VAL A 130 -8.75 -18.92 18.36
C VAL A 130 -7.30 -19.04 17.88
N ILE A 131 -6.46 -18.05 18.22
CA ILE A 131 -5.03 -18.02 17.90
C ILE A 131 -4.32 -19.23 18.49
N ILE A 132 -4.50 -19.48 19.79
CA ILE A 132 -3.83 -20.59 20.48
C ILE A 132 -4.29 -21.93 19.90
N ASN A 133 -5.59 -22.13 19.69
CA ASN A 133 -6.12 -23.35 19.08
C ASN A 133 -5.52 -23.61 17.70
N TYR A 134 -5.47 -22.59 16.84
CA TYR A 134 -4.86 -22.71 15.53
C TYR A 134 -3.37 -23.08 15.63
N LEU A 135 -2.61 -22.40 16.49
CA LEU A 135 -1.16 -22.62 16.63
C LEU A 135 -0.84 -24.01 17.18
N VAL A 136 -1.56 -24.47 18.21
CA VAL A 136 -1.37 -25.80 18.79
C VAL A 136 -1.76 -26.89 17.80
N THR A 137 -2.85 -26.71 17.05
CA THR A 137 -3.34 -27.68 16.06
C THR A 137 -2.35 -27.82 14.88
N ASN A 138 -1.87 -26.70 14.34
CA ASN A 138 -1.08 -26.68 13.12
C ASN A 138 0.43 -26.83 13.37
N TYR A 139 0.89 -26.37 14.54
CA TYR A 139 2.29 -26.26 14.94
C TYR A 139 2.54 -26.80 16.36
N PRO A 140 2.15 -28.05 16.67
CA PRO A 140 2.30 -28.61 18.01
C PRO A 140 3.78 -28.72 18.42
N PRO A 141 4.05 -28.77 19.74
CA PRO A 141 5.39 -29.03 20.26
C PRO A 141 6.02 -30.25 19.62
N LYS A 142 7.32 -30.14 19.33
CA LYS A 142 8.12 -31.27 18.88
C LYS A 142 9.19 -31.54 19.92
N SER A 143 9.41 -32.82 20.25
CA SER A 143 10.54 -33.24 21.08
C SER A 143 11.84 -33.18 20.26
N LYS A 144 12.27 -31.97 19.91
CA LYS A 144 13.55 -31.71 19.23
C LYS A 144 14.26 -30.59 19.98
N GLY A 145 15.53 -30.80 20.31
CA GLY A 145 16.38 -29.75 20.85
C GLY A 145 16.57 -28.61 19.84
N ARG A 146 16.94 -27.42 20.33
CA ARG A 146 17.18 -26.25 19.46
C ARG A 146 18.22 -26.53 18.36
N ARG A 147 19.23 -27.35 18.67
CA ARG A 147 20.24 -27.79 17.72
C ARG A 147 20.15 -29.29 17.56
N GLU A 148 20.18 -29.73 16.31
CA GLU A 148 20.41 -31.12 15.96
C GLU A 148 21.84 -31.49 16.34
N ALA A 149 22.06 -32.76 16.68
CA ALA A 149 23.42 -33.25 16.89
C ALA A 149 24.19 -33.13 15.56
N LEU A 150 25.41 -32.58 15.62
CA LEU A 150 26.27 -32.53 14.45
C LEU A 150 26.59 -33.98 14.05
N THR A 151 26.32 -34.31 12.80
CA THR A 151 26.75 -35.55 12.15
C THR A 151 27.96 -35.22 11.27
N ASP A 152 28.90 -36.15 11.15
CA ASP A 152 30.07 -36.02 10.25
C ASP A 152 31.06 -34.88 10.57
N VAL A 153 31.33 -34.63 11.86
CA VAL A 153 32.31 -33.62 12.28
C VAL A 153 33.73 -34.07 11.92
N GLN A 154 34.34 -33.41 10.92
CA GLN A 154 35.77 -33.52 10.60
C GLN A 154 36.55 -32.46 11.37
N TRP A 155 37.31 -32.89 12.37
CA TRP A 155 38.20 -32.02 13.14
C TRP A 155 39.52 -31.83 12.38
N TYR A 156 40.01 -30.59 12.30
CA TYR A 156 41.36 -30.30 11.82
C TYR A 156 42.28 -29.99 13.01
N PRO A 157 43.58 -30.34 12.92
CA PRO A 157 44.54 -29.97 13.96
C PRO A 157 44.73 -28.45 13.97
N LEU A 158 44.61 -27.84 15.15
CA LEU A 158 45.07 -26.48 15.37
C LEU A 158 46.58 -26.51 15.61
N ASN A 159 47.33 -25.73 14.82
CA ASN A 159 48.74 -25.51 15.05
C ASN A 159 48.91 -24.36 16.07
N GLU A 160 49.87 -24.51 16.99
CA GLU A 160 50.26 -23.47 17.96
C GLU A 160 51.00 -22.30 17.30
#